data_AF-A0A090QU98-F1
#
_entry.id   AF-A0A090QU98-F1
#
_cell.length_a   1.000
_cell.length_b   1.000
_cell.length_c   1.000
_cell.angle_alpha   90.00
_cell.angle_beta   90.00
_cell.angle_gamma   90.00
#
_symmetry.space_group_name_H-M   'P 1'
#
loop_
_entity.id
_entity.type
_entity.pdbx_description
1 polymer ?
#
loop_
_entity_poly.entity_id
_entity_poly.type
_entity_poly.pdbx_seq_one_letter_code
_entity_poly.pdbx_strand_id
1 'polypeptide(L)'
;MSDYKASFFSLLDEVKDHGGSTTADFIARVLPLIEKAHFLRSRNLVLGIYSIEDIYFNGRIISIDSEGKEFRTGEHKIFKKPKQRYAVEVSGNYSEISKIEGDDYDQHIYDDEAIQEDFEKPVTKPVYLARYKSWDLETGHYDPITEIFTLGFILASVAYGIDFRDIDELKRFIENRERLYFYNKDLHPTIHHVIREMTPLYREDRAPSLEEIIAKLKNYRDFNPENYIDLTDTEGFRNLNLSDRGSYILDKLKRRLFDISRRNKLLYFNDRGGFLNLTEASVPMLLDYKNITEKDLIFWNAHIQTQFISKKKVNLNRYLELDKNRFLSPALNKIRLEARKSKNEYGFDQLRVVVAFLHWYNFKESEDERISRRCYYYQFLW
;
A
#
# COMPACT_ATOMS: atom_id res chain seq x y z
N MET A 1 14.97 -22.88 25.32
CA MET A 1 15.36 -21.57 24.75
C MET A 1 15.45 -20.63 25.94
N SER A 2 16.54 -19.90 26.10
CA SER A 2 16.69 -18.96 27.23
C SER A 2 15.50 -18.00 27.24
N ASP A 3 14.83 -17.89 28.39
CA ASP A 3 13.78 -16.89 28.67
C ASP A 3 14.43 -15.50 28.82
N TYR A 4 15.14 -15.06 27.79
CA TYR A 4 15.67 -13.71 27.77
C TYR A 4 14.49 -12.76 27.60
N LYS A 5 14.25 -11.94 28.64
CA LYS A 5 13.20 -10.93 28.68
C LYS A 5 13.85 -9.63 29.13
N ALA A 6 14.13 -8.76 28.17
CA ALA A 6 14.63 -7.42 28.38
C ALA A 6 13.51 -6.39 28.23
N SER A 7 13.73 -5.18 28.74
CA SER A 7 12.81 -4.07 28.55
C SER A 7 12.72 -3.70 27.06
N PHE A 8 11.59 -3.13 26.64
CA PHE A 8 11.46 -2.53 25.31
C PHE A 8 12.55 -1.47 25.05
N PHE A 9 12.98 -0.73 26.07
CA PHE A 9 14.00 0.32 25.94
C PHE A 9 15.39 -0.24 25.67
N SER A 10 15.70 -1.44 26.15
CA SER A 10 16.97 -2.12 25.83
C SER A 10 17.11 -2.36 24.33
N LEU A 11 16.00 -2.63 23.62
CA LEU A 11 16.01 -2.70 22.16
C LEU A 11 16.26 -1.33 21.51
N LEU A 12 15.70 -0.25 22.09
CA LEU A 12 15.91 1.09 21.55
C LEU A 12 17.37 1.53 21.69
N ASP A 13 18.02 1.20 22.80
CA ASP A 13 19.45 1.44 22.98
C ASP A 13 20.26 0.70 21.91
N GLU A 14 19.97 -0.59 21.65
CA GLU A 14 20.60 -1.35 20.55
C GLU A 14 20.37 -0.69 19.18
N VAL A 15 19.17 -0.17 18.91
CA VAL A 15 18.85 0.52 17.66
C VAL A 15 19.63 1.84 17.53
N LYS A 16 19.72 2.62 18.62
CA LYS A 16 20.46 3.89 18.66
C LYS A 16 21.96 3.64 18.42
N ASP A 17 22.54 2.64 19.07
CA ASP A 17 23.96 2.29 18.95
C ASP A 17 24.35 1.86 17.53
N HIS A 18 23.43 1.23 16.80
CA HIS A 18 23.62 0.81 15.42
C HIS A 18 23.23 1.88 14.38
N GLY A 19 22.83 3.08 14.81
CA GLY A 19 22.46 4.19 13.90
C GLY A 19 21.10 4.03 13.23
N GLY A 20 20.22 3.19 13.77
CA GLY A 20 18.88 2.91 13.25
C GLY A 20 18.65 1.44 12.89
N SER A 21 17.39 1.09 12.65
CA SER A 21 17.04 -0.27 12.22
C SER A 21 17.20 -0.45 10.71
N THR A 22 17.71 -1.60 10.28
CA THR A 22 17.60 -2.00 8.88
C THR A 22 16.17 -2.42 8.56
N THR A 23 15.77 -2.36 7.28
CA THR A 23 14.43 -2.77 6.85
C THR A 23 14.08 -4.21 7.25
N ALA A 24 15.03 -5.15 7.09
CA ALA A 24 14.80 -6.56 7.40
C ALA A 24 14.70 -6.79 8.92
N ASP A 25 15.56 -6.17 9.71
CA ASP A 25 15.56 -6.32 11.17
C ASP A 25 14.32 -5.67 11.78
N PHE A 26 13.93 -4.50 11.28
CA PHE A 26 12.68 -3.84 11.66
C PHE A 26 11.49 -4.77 11.49
N ILE A 27 11.30 -5.33 10.28
CA ILE A 27 10.18 -6.23 9.99
C ILE A 27 10.23 -7.46 10.88
N ALA A 28 11.40 -8.09 11.02
CA ALA A 28 11.56 -9.28 11.85
C ALA A 28 11.19 -9.02 13.31
N ARG A 29 11.55 -7.85 13.84
CA ARG A 29 11.29 -7.46 15.24
C ARG A 29 9.81 -7.17 15.50
N VAL A 30 9.15 -6.41 14.62
CA VAL A 30 7.80 -5.86 14.87
C VAL A 30 6.65 -6.72 14.34
N LEU A 31 6.86 -7.46 13.24
CA LEU A 31 5.78 -8.16 12.54
C LEU A 31 5.02 -9.16 13.44
N PRO A 32 5.67 -9.97 14.30
CA PRO A 32 4.96 -10.91 15.17
C PRO A 32 3.98 -10.23 16.14
N LEU A 33 4.31 -9.03 16.64
CA LEU A 33 3.43 -8.29 17.54
C LEU A 33 2.15 -7.84 16.82
N ILE A 34 2.28 -7.34 15.59
CA ILE A 34 1.15 -6.88 14.79
C ILE A 34 0.29 -8.08 14.35
N GLU A 35 0.90 -9.20 13.98
CA GLU A 35 0.19 -10.44 13.69
C GLU A 35 -0.59 -10.95 14.90
N LYS A 36 -0.01 -10.85 16.11
CA LYS A 36 -0.71 -11.17 17.36
C LYS A 36 -1.92 -10.25 17.58
N ALA A 37 -1.77 -8.94 17.38
CA ALA A 37 -2.89 -8.00 17.46
C ALA A 37 -4.01 -8.34 16.46
N HIS A 38 -3.65 -8.61 15.21
CA HIS A 38 -4.61 -8.98 14.18
C HIS A 38 -5.33 -10.31 14.50
N PHE A 39 -4.60 -11.29 15.02
CA PHE A 39 -5.17 -12.56 15.46
C PHE A 39 -6.18 -12.38 16.60
N LEU A 40 -5.87 -11.59 17.63
CA LEU A 40 -6.82 -11.28 18.71
C LEU A 40 -8.05 -10.51 18.20
N ARG A 41 -7.86 -9.62 17.24
CA ARG A 41 -8.97 -8.89 16.61
C ARG A 41 -9.97 -9.80 15.91
N SER A 42 -9.53 -10.93 15.35
CA SER A 42 -10.44 -11.95 14.79
C SER A 42 -11.39 -12.57 15.82
N ARG A 43 -11.08 -12.41 17.11
CA ARG A 43 -11.88 -12.87 18.26
C ARG A 43 -12.58 -11.74 18.99
N ASN A 44 -12.66 -10.55 18.40
CA ASN A 44 -13.17 -9.33 19.02
C ASN A 44 -12.41 -8.91 20.29
N LEU A 45 -11.10 -9.20 20.34
CA LEU A 45 -10.19 -8.78 21.41
C LEU A 45 -9.11 -7.84 20.86
N VAL A 46 -8.48 -7.09 21.75
CA VAL A 46 -7.31 -6.24 21.48
C VAL A 46 -6.14 -6.67 22.36
N LEU A 47 -4.90 -6.35 22.01
CA LEU A 47 -3.73 -6.63 22.88
C LEU A 47 -3.89 -5.95 24.25
N GLY A 48 -4.45 -4.75 24.27
CA GLY A 48 -4.67 -4.02 25.52
C GLY A 48 -3.38 -3.47 26.11
N ILE A 49 -2.59 -2.79 25.27
CA ILE A 49 -1.33 -2.12 25.62
C ILE A 49 -1.69 -0.83 26.37
N TYR A 50 -1.62 -0.87 27.71
CA TYR A 50 -1.95 0.29 28.55
C TYR A 50 -0.70 1.02 29.03
N SER A 51 0.42 0.29 29.14
CA SER A 51 1.75 0.83 29.40
C SER A 51 2.73 0.26 28.38
N ILE A 52 3.74 1.06 28.01
CA ILE A 52 4.86 0.55 27.20
C ILE A 52 5.64 -0.57 27.92
N GLU A 53 5.55 -0.63 29.25
CA GLU A 53 6.13 -1.68 30.08
C GLU A 53 5.47 -3.05 29.85
N ASP A 54 4.27 -3.09 29.28
CA ASP A 54 3.61 -4.34 28.88
C ASP A 54 4.39 -5.04 27.72
N ILE A 55 5.19 -4.27 26.96
CA ILE A 55 6.02 -4.76 25.86
C ILE A 55 7.42 -5.09 26.35
N TYR A 56 7.91 -6.26 25.95
CA TYR A 56 9.28 -6.68 26.22
C TYR A 56 10.00 -7.11 24.94
N PHE A 57 11.33 -7.10 25.00
CA PHE A 57 12.20 -7.58 23.94
C PHE A 57 12.82 -8.92 24.35
N ASN A 58 12.68 -9.94 23.51
CA ASN A 58 13.22 -11.27 23.82
C ASN A 58 14.57 -11.57 23.15
N GLY A 59 15.31 -10.54 22.76
CA GLY A 59 16.59 -10.67 22.05
C GLY A 59 16.43 -10.84 20.54
N ARG A 60 15.20 -11.04 20.04
CA ARG A 60 14.92 -11.16 18.60
C ARG A 60 13.71 -10.36 18.16
N ILE A 61 12.62 -10.40 18.93
CA ILE A 61 11.34 -9.78 18.59
C ILE A 61 10.79 -9.00 19.79
N ILE A 62 9.93 -8.03 19.50
CA ILE A 62 9.09 -7.42 20.54
C ILE A 62 7.84 -8.28 20.74
N SER A 63 7.44 -8.46 22.00
CA SER A 63 6.32 -9.31 22.39
C SER A 63 5.59 -8.74 23.60
N ILE A 64 4.39 -9.25 23.84
CA ILE A 64 3.52 -8.90 24.97
C ILE A 64 2.87 -10.17 25.51
N ASP A 65 2.83 -10.30 26.83
CA ASP A 65 2.16 -11.41 27.52
C ASP A 65 0.69 -11.06 27.77
N SER A 66 -0.05 -10.84 26.68
CA SER A 66 -1.50 -10.59 26.71
C SER A 66 -2.25 -11.73 26.00
N GLU A 67 -3.28 -12.24 26.66
CA GLU A 67 -4.27 -13.18 26.09
C GLU A 67 -5.39 -12.46 25.32
N GLY A 68 -5.35 -11.13 25.27
CA GLY A 68 -6.36 -10.28 24.71
C GLY A 68 -7.31 -9.70 25.76
N LYS A 69 -7.73 -8.46 25.53
CA LYS A 69 -8.68 -7.72 26.37
C LYS A 69 -9.89 -7.31 25.55
N GLU A 70 -11.03 -7.16 26.21
CA GLU A 70 -12.24 -6.62 25.59
C GLU A 70 -12.08 -5.14 25.27
N PHE A 71 -12.89 -4.66 24.33
CA PHE A 71 -12.89 -3.25 23.95
C PHE A 71 -13.40 -2.41 25.12
N ARG A 72 -12.70 -1.32 25.42
CA ARG A 72 -13.10 -0.36 26.44
C ARG A 72 -13.69 0.87 25.75
N THR A 73 -14.93 1.20 26.05
CA THR A 73 -15.54 2.48 25.66
C THR A 73 -15.64 3.37 26.89
N GLY A 74 -14.97 4.52 26.85
CA GLY A 74 -15.04 5.53 27.91
C GLY A 74 -16.35 6.32 27.89
N GLU A 75 -16.62 7.08 28.95
CA GLU A 75 -17.82 7.93 29.08
C GLU A 75 -17.70 9.24 28.26
N HIS A 76 -16.47 9.67 27.96
CA HIS A 76 -16.21 10.89 27.21
C HIS A 76 -16.56 10.73 25.72
N LYS A 77 -17.05 11.79 25.08
CA LYS A 77 -17.31 11.76 23.64
C LYS A 77 -16.00 11.68 22.86
N ILE A 78 -15.98 10.80 21.85
CA ILE A 78 -14.89 10.75 20.88
C ILE A 78 -14.82 12.08 20.12
N PHE A 79 -13.64 12.69 20.09
CA PHE A 79 -13.40 13.88 19.30
C PHE A 79 -13.49 13.55 17.80
N LYS A 80 -14.23 14.38 17.06
CA LYS A 80 -14.40 14.23 15.61
C LYS A 80 -13.56 15.24 14.87
N LYS A 81 -13.11 14.89 13.67
CA LYS A 81 -12.43 15.84 12.80
C LYS A 81 -13.39 16.98 12.46
N PRO A 82 -13.01 18.26 12.64
CA PRO A 82 -13.86 19.36 12.27
C PRO A 82 -14.16 19.28 10.77
N LYS A 83 -15.44 19.36 10.39
CA LYS A 83 -15.83 19.36 8.98
C LYS A 83 -15.27 20.62 8.32
N GLN A 84 -14.39 20.44 7.34
CA GLN A 84 -13.88 21.54 6.52
C GLN A 84 -15.06 22.27 5.86
N ARG A 85 -15.27 23.53 6.26
CA ARG A 85 -16.29 24.42 5.66
C ARG A 85 -15.71 25.36 4.61
N TYR A 86 -14.38 25.40 4.47
CA TYR A 86 -13.67 26.38 3.63
C TYR A 86 -12.68 25.68 2.69
N ALA A 87 -12.33 26.33 1.57
CA ALA A 87 -11.41 25.83 0.55
C ALA A 87 -9.93 25.82 0.98
N VAL A 88 -9.64 26.25 2.22
CA VAL A 88 -8.29 26.32 2.79
C VAL A 88 -8.23 25.36 3.98
N GLU A 89 -7.23 24.49 3.97
CA GLU A 89 -6.91 23.57 5.06
C GLU A 89 -5.93 24.26 6.02
N VAL A 90 -6.31 24.36 7.29
CA VAL A 90 -5.38 24.78 8.35
C VAL A 90 -4.58 23.53 8.74
N SER A 91 -3.33 23.45 8.27
CA SER A 91 -2.45 22.30 8.50
C SER A 91 -1.90 22.23 9.92
N GLY A 92 -1.95 23.33 10.66
CA GLY A 92 -1.51 23.45 12.05
C GLY A 92 -1.87 24.82 12.63
N ASN A 93 -2.08 24.87 13.93
CA ASN A 93 -2.22 26.12 14.68
C ASN A 93 -0.91 26.33 15.43
N TYR A 94 -0.26 27.46 15.21
CA TYR A 94 0.93 27.87 15.94
C TYR A 94 0.55 29.07 16.80
N SER A 95 0.86 29.00 18.09
CA SER A 95 0.77 30.16 18.97
C SER A 95 2.18 30.61 19.33
N GLU A 96 2.49 31.86 19.03
CA GLU A 96 3.77 32.50 19.36
C GLU A 96 3.54 33.44 20.55
N ILE A 97 4.21 33.16 21.68
CA ILE A 97 4.18 34.04 22.85
C ILE A 97 5.53 34.76 22.91
N SER A 98 5.60 35.94 22.31
CA SER A 98 6.76 36.83 22.45
C SER A 98 6.69 37.56 23.79
N LYS A 99 7.53 37.18 24.76
CA LYS A 99 7.78 37.97 25.98
C LYS A 99 8.86 38.99 25.70
N ILE A 100 8.55 40.27 25.84
CA ILE A 100 9.52 41.37 25.75
C ILE A 100 10.01 41.66 27.16
N GLU A 101 11.12 41.06 27.58
CA GLU A 101 11.88 41.49 28.76
C GLU A 101 13.38 41.51 28.43
N GLY A 102 13.96 42.72 28.35
CA GLY A 102 15.40 42.95 28.28
C GLY A 102 16.02 42.87 26.88
N ASP A 103 17.08 43.64 26.66
CA ASP A 103 17.88 43.74 25.41
C ASP A 103 18.71 42.46 25.13
N ASP A 104 18.10 41.29 25.28
CA ASP A 104 18.66 40.03 24.83
C ASP A 104 17.56 39.30 24.04
N TYR A 105 17.78 39.17 22.74
CA TYR A 105 16.91 38.40 21.87
C TYR A 105 17.12 36.93 22.20
N ASP A 106 16.31 36.36 23.09
CA ASP A 106 16.40 34.92 23.32
C ASP A 106 15.05 34.20 23.50
N GLN A 107 15.03 33.04 22.85
CA GLN A 107 14.07 31.92 22.90
C GLN A 107 12.67 32.10 22.28
N HIS A 108 12.59 31.71 21.00
CA HIS A 108 11.34 31.29 20.36
C HIS A 108 10.86 29.97 20.98
N ILE A 109 9.87 30.05 21.87
CA ILE A 109 9.14 28.86 22.34
C ILE A 109 7.99 28.61 21.37
N TYR A 110 8.14 27.59 20.53
CA TYR A 110 7.06 27.09 19.69
C TYR A 110 6.14 26.22 20.53
N ASP A 111 4.92 26.71 20.81
CA ASP A 111 3.86 25.88 21.39
C ASP A 111 3.06 25.28 20.22
N ASP A 112 3.37 24.03 19.88
CA ASP A 112 2.62 23.26 18.91
C ASP A 112 1.32 22.81 19.59
N GLU A 113 0.19 23.43 19.22
CA GLU A 113 -1.13 23.13 19.78
C GLU A 113 -1.54 21.66 19.65
N ALA A 114 -0.81 20.88 18.83
CA ALA A 114 -1.00 19.45 18.64
C ALA A 114 -0.39 18.59 19.75
N ILE A 115 0.45 19.11 20.63
CA ILE A 115 1.13 18.36 21.70
C ILE A 115 0.67 18.86 23.06
N GLN A 116 0.42 17.93 23.99
CA GLN A 116 0.15 18.29 25.38
C GLN A 116 1.34 17.90 26.26
N GLU A 117 2.02 18.91 26.81
CA GLU A 117 3.18 18.72 27.71
C GLU A 117 2.78 18.47 29.17
N ASP A 118 1.68 19.07 29.59
CA ASP A 118 1.19 19.01 30.97
C ASP A 118 0.27 17.80 31.15
N PHE A 119 0.80 16.74 31.76
CA PHE A 119 0.09 15.47 31.97
C PHE A 119 -1.04 15.55 33.00
N GLU A 120 -1.05 16.56 33.86
CA GLU A 120 -2.09 16.74 34.89
C GLU A 120 -3.37 17.38 34.31
N LYS A 121 -3.25 18.04 33.15
CA LYS A 121 -4.40 18.65 32.48
C LYS A 121 -5.26 17.59 31.79
N PRO A 122 -6.59 17.66 31.94
CA PRO A 122 -7.48 16.76 31.22
C PRO A 122 -7.40 17.02 29.71
N VAL A 123 -7.44 15.96 28.92
CA VAL A 123 -7.41 16.05 27.46
C VAL A 123 -8.75 16.59 26.95
N THR A 124 -8.75 17.82 26.42
CA THR A 124 -9.96 18.53 25.94
C THR A 124 -10.11 18.56 24.43
N LYS A 125 -9.04 18.24 23.69
CA LYS A 125 -8.98 18.16 22.23
C LYS A 125 -8.03 17.02 21.81
N PRO A 126 -8.07 16.55 20.55
CA PRO A 126 -7.07 15.60 20.05
C PRO A 126 -5.67 16.20 20.14
N VAL A 127 -4.78 15.52 20.86
CA VAL A 127 -3.37 15.90 21.04
C VAL A 127 -2.49 14.66 21.04
N TYR A 128 -1.24 14.84 20.66
CA TYR A 128 -0.17 13.89 20.88
C TYR A 128 0.28 13.94 22.33
N LEU A 129 0.51 12.76 22.91
CA LEU A 129 0.94 12.59 24.29
C LEU A 129 2.24 11.78 24.32
N ALA A 130 3.10 12.10 25.27
CA ALA A 130 4.30 11.31 25.53
C ALA A 130 3.95 9.94 26.14
N ARG A 131 4.99 9.13 26.40
CA ARG A 131 4.89 7.81 27.06
C ARG A 131 4.02 6.81 26.31
N TYR A 132 4.01 6.88 24.98
CA TYR A 132 3.27 5.97 24.10
C TYR A 132 1.75 5.96 24.30
N LYS A 133 1.22 7.06 24.87
CA LYS A 133 -0.21 7.18 25.13
C LYS A 133 -0.94 7.82 23.96
N SER A 134 -2.18 7.39 23.76
CA SER A 134 -3.13 8.06 22.87
C SER A 134 -4.11 8.89 23.70
N TRP A 135 -4.59 9.99 23.13
CA TRP A 135 -5.67 10.75 23.75
C TRP A 135 -6.95 9.92 23.92
N ASP A 136 -7.16 8.92 23.04
CA ASP A 136 -8.27 7.98 23.16
C ASP A 136 -8.19 7.21 24.48
N LEU A 137 -7.01 6.66 24.80
CA LEU A 137 -6.79 5.90 26.02
C LEU A 137 -6.97 6.78 27.26
N GLU A 138 -6.45 8.02 27.25
CA GLU A 138 -6.63 8.97 28.36
C GLU A 138 -8.10 9.38 28.56
N THR A 139 -8.89 9.43 27.49
CA THR A 139 -10.34 9.68 27.58
C THR A 139 -11.15 8.42 27.95
N GLY A 140 -10.46 7.28 28.13
CA GLY A 140 -11.02 6.00 28.58
C GLY A 140 -11.40 5.03 27.45
N HIS A 141 -11.10 5.36 26.19
CA HIS A 141 -11.39 4.53 25.02
C HIS A 141 -10.18 3.69 24.60
N TYR A 142 -10.37 2.38 24.50
CA TYR A 142 -9.37 1.48 23.95
C TYR A 142 -10.05 0.41 23.09
N ASP A 143 -9.93 0.59 21.78
CA ASP A 143 -10.50 -0.28 20.76
C ASP A 143 -9.47 -0.54 19.64
N PRO A 144 -9.82 -1.30 18.58
CA PRO A 144 -8.85 -1.62 17.53
C PRO A 144 -8.23 -0.41 16.82
N ILE A 145 -8.90 0.76 16.77
CA ILE A 145 -8.37 1.98 16.14
C ILE A 145 -7.42 2.71 17.09
N THR A 146 -7.71 2.68 18.40
CA THR A 146 -6.75 3.13 19.42
C THR A 146 -5.48 2.29 19.40
N GLU A 147 -5.61 0.97 19.31
CA GLU A 147 -4.46 0.04 19.29
C GLU A 147 -3.56 0.22 18.06
N ILE A 148 -4.15 0.53 16.89
CA ILE A 148 -3.39 0.87 15.68
C ILE A 148 -2.47 2.07 15.92
N PHE A 149 -2.94 3.09 16.62
CA PHE A 149 -2.13 4.26 16.94
C PHE A 149 -0.97 3.91 17.87
N THR A 150 -1.25 3.19 18.96
CA THR A 150 -0.23 2.76 19.94
C THR A 150 0.83 1.89 19.29
N LEU A 151 0.42 0.93 18.44
CA LEU A 151 1.35 0.12 17.64
C LEU A 151 2.17 1.00 16.68
N GLY A 152 1.57 2.01 16.08
CA GLY A 152 2.27 2.97 15.21
C GLY A 152 3.40 3.71 15.93
N PHE A 153 3.18 4.12 17.18
CA PHE A 153 4.21 4.74 18.03
C PHE A 153 5.32 3.75 18.36
N ILE A 154 4.98 2.51 18.73
CA ILE A 154 5.97 1.46 18.99
C ILE A 154 6.82 1.19 17.74
N LEU A 155 6.19 1.10 16.57
CA LEU A 155 6.89 0.93 15.28
C LEU A 155 7.80 2.12 14.97
N ALA A 156 7.34 3.35 15.19
CA ALA A 156 8.16 4.55 14.98
C ALA A 156 9.42 4.53 15.86
N SER A 157 9.30 4.14 17.13
CA SER A 157 10.43 3.99 18.03
C SER A 157 11.42 2.94 17.55
N VAL A 158 10.95 1.76 17.13
CA VAL A 158 11.84 0.69 16.63
C VAL A 158 12.49 1.08 15.29
N ALA A 159 11.79 1.81 14.42
CA ALA A 159 12.29 2.24 13.12
C ALA A 159 13.41 3.30 13.25
N TYR A 160 13.18 4.31 14.09
CA TYR A 160 14.02 5.51 14.14
C TYR A 160 14.88 5.60 15.39
N GLY A 161 14.74 4.67 16.34
CA GLY A 161 15.39 4.74 17.64
C GLY A 161 14.89 5.93 18.47
N ILE A 162 13.63 6.32 18.34
CA ILE A 162 13.03 7.46 19.07
C ILE A 162 12.38 6.97 20.37
N ASP A 163 12.65 7.64 21.49
CA ASP A 163 12.01 7.42 22.78
C ASP A 163 10.93 8.48 23.05
N PHE A 164 9.66 8.10 22.89
CA PHE A 164 8.54 9.01 23.11
C PHE A 164 8.25 9.31 24.59
N ARG A 165 9.08 8.86 25.54
CA ARG A 165 9.07 9.39 26.91
C ARG A 165 9.66 10.80 26.96
N ASP A 166 10.58 11.11 26.05
CA ASP A 166 11.15 12.43 25.88
C ASP A 166 10.22 13.30 25.01
N ILE A 167 9.81 14.44 25.56
CA ILE A 167 8.91 15.40 24.91
C ILE A 167 9.60 16.05 23.72
N ASP A 168 10.91 16.30 23.79
CA ASP A 168 11.65 16.96 22.70
C ASP A 168 11.79 16.04 21.50
N GLU A 169 12.02 14.74 21.73
CA GLU A 169 12.03 13.74 20.66
C GLU A 169 10.62 13.56 20.05
N LEU A 170 9.55 13.62 20.86
CA LEU A 170 8.16 13.62 20.38
C LEU A 170 7.86 14.83 19.48
N LYS A 171 8.23 16.04 19.91
CA LYS A 171 8.08 17.27 19.13
C LYS A 171 8.74 17.15 17.76
N ARG A 172 10.02 16.74 17.74
CA ARG A 172 10.77 16.54 16.50
C ARG A 172 10.08 15.55 15.56
N PHE A 173 9.57 14.44 16.10
CA PHE A 173 8.87 13.43 15.31
C PHE A 173 7.61 13.99 14.65
N ILE A 174 6.82 14.77 15.38
CA ILE A 174 5.57 15.35 14.89
C ILE A 174 5.84 16.41 13.82
N GLU A 175 6.80 17.30 14.04
CA GLU A 175 7.22 18.31 13.06
C GLU A 175 7.69 17.68 11.74
N ASN A 176 8.35 16.52 11.82
CA ASN A 176 8.92 15.83 10.67
C ASN A 176 8.09 14.64 10.18
N ARG A 177 6.84 14.52 10.62
CA ARG A 177 5.96 13.37 10.34
C ARG A 177 5.68 13.14 8.86
N GLU A 178 5.66 14.19 8.05
CA GLU A 178 5.54 14.06 6.59
C GLU A 178 6.86 13.71 5.89
N ARG A 179 7.97 13.78 6.61
CA ARG A 179 9.33 13.62 6.08
C ARG A 179 10.16 12.61 6.90
N LEU A 180 9.51 11.51 7.31
CA LEU A 180 10.12 10.49 8.17
C LEU A 180 11.37 9.82 7.58
N TYR A 181 11.57 9.88 6.26
CA TYR A 181 12.77 9.35 5.60
C TYR A 181 14.07 10.04 6.07
N PHE A 182 13.99 11.26 6.64
CA PHE A 182 15.17 11.93 7.18
C PHE A 182 15.73 11.27 8.43
N TYR A 183 14.90 10.57 9.21
CA TYR A 183 15.34 9.88 10.41
C TYR A 183 16.19 8.65 10.10
N ASN A 184 15.83 7.90 9.05
CA ASN A 184 16.56 6.70 8.66
C ASN A 184 16.37 6.47 7.16
N LYS A 185 17.40 6.80 6.39
CA LYS A 185 17.39 6.72 4.92
C LYS A 185 17.51 5.29 4.39
N ASP A 186 17.98 4.37 5.21
CA ASP A 186 18.20 2.97 4.84
C ASP A 186 16.92 2.12 5.00
N LEU A 187 15.88 2.69 5.63
CA LEU A 187 14.57 2.08 5.69
C LEU A 187 13.84 2.18 4.35
N HIS A 188 13.14 1.12 3.99
CA HIS A 188 12.33 1.10 2.80
C HIS A 188 11.18 2.12 2.91
N PRO A 189 10.86 2.89 1.85
CA PRO A 189 9.79 3.90 1.86
C PRO A 189 8.44 3.42 2.38
N THR A 190 8.11 2.15 2.15
CA THR A 190 6.90 1.49 2.66
C THR A 190 6.80 1.53 4.19
N ILE A 191 7.91 1.43 4.92
CA ILE A 191 7.92 1.46 6.39
C ILE A 191 7.56 2.86 6.88
N HIS A 192 8.16 3.91 6.31
CA HIS A 192 7.81 5.29 6.63
C HIS A 192 6.33 5.57 6.37
N HIS A 193 5.82 5.08 5.24
CA HIS A 193 4.42 5.24 4.88
C HIS A 193 3.47 4.54 5.86
N VAL A 194 3.77 3.29 6.24
CA VAL A 194 2.99 2.54 7.25
C VAL A 194 2.94 3.28 8.58
N ILE A 195 4.09 3.75 9.08
CA ILE A 195 4.15 4.51 10.34
C ILE A 195 3.33 5.80 10.23
N ARG A 196 3.38 6.49 9.08
CA ARG A 196 2.57 7.68 8.81
C ARG A 196 1.07 7.36 8.69
N GLU A 197 0.65 6.20 8.25
CA GLU A 197 -0.79 5.85 8.22
C GLU A 197 -1.32 5.48 9.62
N MET A 198 -0.47 4.96 10.51
CA MET A 198 -0.90 4.48 11.83
C MET A 198 -0.96 5.60 12.90
N THR A 199 -0.13 6.62 12.77
CA THR A 199 0.05 7.69 13.77
C THR A 199 -0.75 9.01 13.61
N PRO A 200 -1.82 9.14 12.79
CA PRO A 200 -2.63 10.36 12.77
C PRO A 200 -3.35 10.65 14.10
N LEU A 201 -3.49 11.93 14.45
CA LEU A 201 -4.24 12.41 15.62
C LEU A 201 -5.70 11.95 15.57
N TYR A 202 -6.39 12.28 14.48
CA TYR A 202 -7.80 11.94 14.30
C TYR A 202 -7.96 10.48 13.94
N ARG A 203 -8.89 9.81 14.61
CA ARG A 203 -9.21 8.39 14.41
C ARG A 203 -9.64 8.08 12.97
N GLU A 204 -10.30 9.04 12.33
CA GLU A 204 -10.81 8.95 10.96
C GLU A 204 -9.69 8.85 9.92
N ASP A 205 -8.51 9.40 10.24
CA ASP A 205 -7.36 9.43 9.33
C ASP A 205 -6.41 8.23 9.54
N ARG A 206 -6.59 7.46 10.62
CA ARG A 206 -5.74 6.30 10.94
C ARG A 206 -6.02 5.13 10.00
N ALA A 207 -5.01 4.30 9.80
CA ALA A 207 -5.14 3.06 9.05
C ALA A 207 -6.37 2.24 9.53
N PRO A 208 -7.29 1.83 8.64
CA PRO A 208 -8.52 1.16 9.05
C PRO A 208 -8.32 -0.32 9.40
N SER A 209 -7.31 -0.95 8.80
CA SER A 209 -7.09 -2.40 8.89
C SER A 209 -5.63 -2.77 9.16
N LEU A 210 -5.40 -3.57 10.19
CA LEU A 210 -4.10 -4.21 10.46
C LEU A 210 -3.72 -5.24 9.39
N GLU A 211 -4.70 -5.85 8.72
CA GLU A 211 -4.44 -6.82 7.66
C GLU A 211 -3.68 -6.16 6.49
N GLU A 212 -4.10 -4.95 6.12
CA GLU A 212 -3.45 -4.17 5.08
C GLU A 212 -2.03 -3.77 5.48
N ILE A 213 -1.83 -3.38 6.74
CA ILE A 213 -0.52 -3.06 7.29
C ILE A 213 0.40 -4.29 7.26
N ILE A 214 -0.09 -5.46 7.70
CA ILE A 214 0.67 -6.73 7.64
C ILE A 214 1.05 -7.06 6.19
N ALA A 215 0.11 -6.92 5.25
CA ALA A 215 0.36 -7.17 3.84
C ALA A 215 1.40 -6.21 3.25
N LYS A 216 1.34 -4.91 3.59
CA LYS A 216 2.34 -3.90 3.20
C LYS A 216 3.73 -4.22 3.76
N LEU A 217 3.81 -4.64 5.03
CA LEU A 217 5.08 -5.00 5.67
C LEU A 217 5.68 -6.29 5.11
N LYS A 218 4.87 -7.34 4.88
CA LYS A 218 5.36 -8.60 4.30
C LYS A 218 5.84 -8.44 2.85
N ASN A 219 5.14 -7.63 2.07
CA ASN A 219 5.42 -7.41 0.65
C ASN A 219 6.03 -6.03 0.39
N TYR A 220 6.82 -5.52 1.33
CA TYR A 220 7.31 -4.14 1.29
C TYR A 220 8.07 -3.79 0.01
N ARG A 221 8.78 -4.77 -0.59
CA ARG A 221 9.54 -4.65 -1.84
C ARG A 221 8.65 -4.45 -3.06
N ASP A 222 7.45 -5.01 -3.04
CA ASP A 222 6.50 -4.91 -4.15
C ASP A 222 5.61 -3.67 -4.01
N PHE A 223 5.52 -3.11 -2.81
CA PHE A 223 4.72 -1.93 -2.55
C PHE A 223 5.46 -0.65 -2.96
N ASN A 224 4.81 0.21 -3.75
CA ASN A 224 5.30 1.55 -4.05
C ASN A 224 4.39 2.59 -3.36
N PRO A 225 4.85 3.26 -2.29
CA PRO A 225 4.06 4.27 -1.57
C PRO A 225 3.54 5.42 -2.44
N GLU A 226 4.24 5.79 -3.52
CA GLU A 226 3.83 6.88 -4.41
C GLU A 226 2.47 6.62 -5.10
N ASN A 227 2.12 5.34 -5.26
CA ASN A 227 0.84 4.93 -5.84
C ASN A 227 -0.34 5.16 -4.89
N TYR A 228 -0.10 5.35 -3.59
CA TYR A 228 -1.11 5.41 -2.54
C TYR A 228 -1.27 6.80 -1.91
N ILE A 229 -0.47 7.79 -2.33
CA ILE A 229 -0.63 9.19 -1.91
C ILE A 229 -2.02 9.70 -2.35
N ASP A 230 -2.75 10.43 -1.52
CA ASP A 230 -3.98 11.08 -1.98
C ASP A 230 -3.64 12.12 -3.06
N LEU A 231 -4.27 11.99 -4.23
CA LEU A 231 -4.01 12.89 -5.36
C LEU A 231 -4.44 14.32 -5.05
N THR A 232 -5.40 14.49 -4.14
CA THR A 232 -5.94 15.80 -3.74
C THR A 232 -4.96 16.61 -2.90
N ASP A 233 -3.98 15.95 -2.26
CA ASP A 233 -2.94 16.60 -1.46
C ASP A 233 -1.67 16.95 -2.22
N THR A 234 -1.57 16.56 -3.50
CA THR A 234 -0.39 16.89 -4.29
C THR A 234 -0.35 18.38 -4.65
N GLU A 235 0.83 19.02 -4.55
CA GLU A 235 1.02 20.43 -4.92
C GLU A 235 0.53 20.75 -6.34
N GLY A 236 0.69 19.78 -7.25
CA GLY A 236 0.17 19.86 -8.62
C GLY A 236 -1.36 19.90 -8.70
N PHE A 237 -2.10 19.36 -7.73
CA PHE A 237 -3.56 19.45 -7.67
C PHE A 237 -4.04 20.76 -7.04
N ARG A 238 -3.35 21.25 -6.01
CA ARG A 238 -3.71 22.48 -5.28
C ARG A 238 -3.61 23.73 -6.16
N ASN A 239 -2.68 23.75 -7.11
CA ASN A 239 -2.43 24.88 -8.00
C ASN A 239 -3.23 24.86 -9.33
N LEU A 240 -4.12 23.88 -9.55
CA LEU A 240 -4.90 23.76 -10.79
C LEU A 240 -6.28 24.44 -10.72
N ASN A 241 -6.65 25.07 -11.83
CA ASN A 241 -8.00 25.60 -12.07
C ASN A 241 -9.06 24.48 -12.00
N LEU A 242 -10.27 24.83 -11.57
CA LEU A 242 -11.40 23.88 -11.39
C LEU A 242 -11.72 23.04 -12.64
N SER A 243 -11.52 23.58 -13.85
CA SER A 243 -11.72 22.85 -15.12
C SER A 243 -10.68 21.75 -15.36
N ASP A 244 -9.47 21.93 -14.85
CA ASP A 244 -8.30 21.10 -15.22
C ASP A 244 -8.02 20.00 -14.18
N ARG A 245 -8.58 20.15 -12.97
CA ARG A 245 -8.50 19.17 -11.88
C ARG A 245 -8.99 17.79 -12.29
N GLY A 246 -10.09 17.71 -13.04
CA GLY A 246 -10.63 16.44 -13.53
C GLY A 246 -9.67 15.72 -14.48
N SER A 247 -9.02 16.47 -15.37
CA SER A 247 -8.03 15.93 -16.32
C SER A 247 -6.75 15.47 -15.62
N TYR A 248 -6.28 16.23 -14.62
CA TYR A 248 -5.11 15.86 -13.82
C TYR A 248 -5.35 14.63 -12.95
N ILE A 249 -6.49 14.56 -12.24
CA ILE A 249 -6.87 13.35 -11.49
C ILE A 249 -6.96 12.18 -12.46
N LEU A 250 -7.61 12.35 -13.61
CA LEU A 250 -7.75 11.28 -14.60
C LEU A 250 -6.38 10.82 -15.14
N ASP A 251 -5.44 11.73 -15.41
CA ASP A 251 -4.10 11.38 -15.88
C ASP A 251 -3.30 10.64 -14.80
N LYS A 252 -3.36 11.10 -13.55
CA LYS A 252 -2.71 10.43 -12.42
C LYS A 252 -3.33 9.08 -12.10
N LEU A 253 -4.65 8.98 -12.11
CA LEU A 253 -5.37 7.71 -11.96
C LEU A 253 -5.09 6.78 -13.14
N LYS A 254 -4.98 7.30 -14.38
CA LYS A 254 -4.53 6.52 -15.54
C LYS A 254 -3.13 5.98 -15.32
N ARG A 255 -2.17 6.81 -14.91
CA ARG A 255 -0.79 6.37 -14.62
C ARG A 255 -0.74 5.32 -13.50
N ARG A 256 -1.50 5.52 -12.41
CA ARG A 256 -1.62 4.53 -11.33
C ARG A 256 -2.29 3.25 -11.79
N LEU A 257 -3.37 3.34 -12.56
CA LEU A 257 -4.03 2.20 -13.17
C LEU A 257 -3.09 1.51 -14.16
N PHE A 258 -2.26 2.25 -14.90
CA PHE A 258 -1.23 1.72 -15.79
C PHE A 258 -0.12 0.99 -15.02
N ASP A 259 0.31 1.49 -13.86
CA ASP A 259 1.30 0.81 -13.00
C ASP A 259 0.72 -0.39 -12.25
N ILE A 260 -0.52 -0.32 -11.79
CA ILE A 260 -1.25 -1.44 -11.18
C ILE A 260 -1.58 -2.49 -12.24
N SER A 261 -2.01 -2.08 -13.44
CA SER A 261 -2.26 -3.00 -14.56
C SER A 261 -0.98 -3.57 -15.15
N ARG A 262 0.17 -2.89 -15.09
CA ARG A 262 1.50 -3.49 -15.33
C ARG A 262 1.80 -4.68 -14.43
N ARG A 263 1.25 -4.70 -13.22
CA ARG A 263 1.32 -5.85 -12.29
C ARG A 263 0.23 -6.89 -12.56
N ASN A 264 -0.83 -6.52 -13.28
CA ASN A 264 -1.83 -7.46 -13.77
C ASN A 264 -1.25 -8.16 -15.01
N LYS A 265 -0.61 -9.32 -14.79
CA LYS A 265 0.03 -10.16 -15.84
C LYS A 265 -0.92 -10.55 -16.99
N LEU A 266 -2.23 -10.36 -16.83
CA LEU A 266 -3.24 -10.54 -17.87
C LEU A 266 -3.30 -9.39 -18.88
N LEU A 267 -2.99 -8.16 -18.45
CA LEU A 267 -3.10 -6.95 -19.26
C LEU A 267 -1.76 -6.48 -19.81
N TYR A 268 -0.66 -6.74 -19.08
CA TYR A 268 0.69 -6.46 -19.56
C TYR A 268 1.45 -7.73 -19.93
N PHE A 269 1.56 -7.90 -21.25
CA PHE A 269 2.44 -8.85 -21.92
C PHE A 269 3.89 -8.56 -21.55
N ASN A 270 4.56 -9.53 -20.94
CA ASN A 270 6.00 -9.59 -20.90
C ASN A 270 6.36 -10.90 -21.60
N ASP A 271 7.21 -10.85 -22.61
CA ASP A 271 7.51 -11.96 -23.55
C ASP A 271 8.36 -13.08 -22.90
N ARG A 272 8.05 -13.42 -21.65
CA ARG A 272 8.72 -14.46 -20.86
C ARG A 272 8.06 -15.81 -21.09
N GLY A 273 8.04 -16.29 -22.33
CA GLY A 273 7.93 -17.69 -22.75
C GLY A 273 6.78 -18.61 -22.27
N GLY A 274 5.90 -18.18 -21.35
CA GLY A 274 4.76 -18.96 -20.85
C GLY A 274 3.41 -18.53 -21.43
N PHE A 275 3.38 -17.45 -22.22
CA PHE A 275 2.17 -16.90 -22.84
C PHE A 275 2.45 -16.61 -24.32
N LEU A 276 1.46 -16.87 -25.17
CA LEU A 276 1.52 -16.57 -26.60
C LEU A 276 0.24 -15.86 -27.04
N ASN A 277 0.41 -14.69 -27.66
CA ASN A 277 -0.68 -13.96 -28.31
C ASN A 277 -0.81 -14.41 -29.77
N LEU A 278 -1.86 -15.18 -30.08
CA LEU A 278 -2.02 -15.75 -31.42
C LEU A 278 -2.37 -14.68 -32.47
N THR A 279 -2.98 -13.58 -32.08
CA THR A 279 -3.41 -12.53 -32.99
C THR A 279 -2.20 -11.79 -33.55
N GLU A 280 -1.31 -11.37 -32.66
CA GLU A 280 -0.05 -10.73 -33.03
C GLU A 280 0.90 -11.72 -33.72
N ALA A 281 0.97 -12.96 -33.22
CA ALA A 281 1.78 -14.01 -33.82
C ALA A 281 1.31 -14.41 -35.23
N SER A 282 0.04 -14.19 -35.57
CA SER A 282 -0.52 -14.46 -36.90
C SER A 282 -0.26 -13.37 -37.94
N VAL A 283 0.29 -12.22 -37.54
CA VAL A 283 0.61 -11.15 -38.49
C VAL A 283 1.82 -11.60 -39.34
N PRO A 284 1.67 -11.81 -40.65
CA PRO A 284 2.76 -12.26 -41.50
C PRO A 284 3.80 -11.14 -41.66
N MET A 285 5.08 -11.51 -41.72
CA MET A 285 6.15 -10.53 -41.97
C MET A 285 6.20 -10.20 -43.46
N LEU A 286 5.36 -9.25 -43.89
CA LEU A 286 5.26 -8.74 -45.26
C LEU A 286 5.78 -7.30 -45.35
N LEU A 287 6.32 -6.93 -46.52
CA LEU A 287 6.81 -5.58 -46.83
C LEU A 287 5.69 -4.54 -46.98
N ASP A 288 4.50 -4.97 -47.43
CA ASP A 288 3.30 -4.12 -47.57
C ASP A 288 2.14 -4.69 -46.74
N TYR A 289 1.65 -3.91 -45.79
CA TYR A 289 0.57 -4.28 -44.87
C TYR A 289 -0.79 -4.40 -45.59
N LYS A 290 -0.96 -3.81 -46.78
CA LYS A 290 -2.21 -3.85 -47.54
C LYS A 290 -2.56 -5.25 -48.08
N ASN A 291 -1.58 -6.15 -48.11
CA ASN A 291 -1.77 -7.53 -48.57
C ASN A 291 -2.29 -8.47 -47.49
N ILE A 292 -2.39 -8.00 -46.24
CA ILE A 292 -2.90 -8.81 -45.12
C ILE A 292 -4.41 -8.96 -45.26
N THR A 293 -4.89 -10.19 -45.47
CA THR A 293 -6.33 -10.46 -45.54
C THR A 293 -6.86 -10.98 -44.21
N GLU A 294 -8.17 -10.87 -44.00
CA GLU A 294 -8.84 -11.40 -42.80
C GLU A 294 -8.66 -12.91 -42.59
N LYS A 295 -8.27 -13.64 -43.64
CA LYS A 295 -8.07 -15.09 -43.58
C LYS A 295 -6.70 -15.48 -43.04
N ASP A 296 -5.76 -14.54 -43.02
CA ASP A 296 -4.38 -14.75 -42.59
C ASP A 296 -4.20 -14.49 -41.10
N LEU A 297 -5.14 -13.74 -40.49
CA LEU A 297 -5.08 -13.35 -39.09
C LEU A 297 -5.97 -14.22 -38.20
N ILE A 298 -5.48 -14.55 -37.01
CA ILE A 298 -6.27 -15.17 -35.93
C ILE A 298 -6.94 -14.06 -35.12
N PHE A 299 -8.17 -13.70 -35.49
CA PHE A 299 -9.04 -12.82 -34.69
C PHE A 299 -10.47 -13.40 -34.61
N TRP A 300 -11.26 -12.94 -33.62
CA TRP A 300 -12.60 -13.47 -33.37
C TRP A 300 -13.56 -13.13 -34.50
N ASN A 301 -13.64 -14.03 -35.49
CA ASN A 301 -14.54 -13.99 -36.63
C ASN A 301 -15.48 -15.21 -36.63
N ALA A 302 -16.50 -15.21 -37.50
CA ALA A 302 -17.47 -16.30 -37.57
C ALA A 302 -16.83 -17.68 -37.83
N HIS A 303 -15.70 -17.71 -38.55
CA HIS A 303 -14.96 -18.94 -38.85
C HIS A 303 -14.28 -19.52 -37.61
N ILE A 304 -13.50 -18.72 -36.89
CA ILE A 304 -12.79 -19.13 -35.67
C ILE A 304 -13.79 -19.40 -34.55
N GLN A 305 -14.83 -18.58 -34.40
CA GLN A 305 -15.92 -18.81 -33.44
C GLN A 305 -16.54 -20.20 -33.62
N THR A 306 -16.86 -20.57 -34.87
CA THR A 306 -17.42 -21.90 -35.16
C THR A 306 -16.44 -23.02 -34.81
N GLN A 307 -15.14 -22.85 -35.08
CA GLN A 307 -14.12 -23.85 -34.75
C GLN A 307 -13.93 -24.05 -33.24
N PHE A 308 -13.89 -22.97 -32.47
CA PHE A 308 -13.75 -23.01 -31.01
C PHE A 308 -15.01 -23.57 -30.32
N ILE A 309 -16.21 -23.15 -30.73
CA ILE A 309 -17.47 -23.66 -30.18
C ILE A 309 -17.66 -25.15 -30.52
N SER A 310 -17.30 -25.55 -31.74
CA SER A 310 -17.40 -26.96 -32.16
C SER A 310 -16.32 -27.87 -31.57
N LYS A 311 -15.43 -27.35 -30.71
CA LYS A 311 -14.29 -28.07 -30.10
C LYS A 311 -13.41 -28.80 -31.11
N LYS A 312 -13.37 -28.32 -32.37
CA LYS A 312 -12.56 -28.91 -33.42
C LYS A 312 -11.09 -28.47 -33.26
N LYS A 313 -10.16 -29.34 -33.64
CA LYS A 313 -8.73 -29.02 -33.63
C LYS A 313 -8.45 -27.89 -34.62
N VAL A 314 -7.83 -26.81 -34.14
CA VAL A 314 -7.38 -25.68 -34.98
C VAL A 314 -5.94 -25.92 -35.40
N ASN A 315 -5.67 -25.91 -36.71
CA ASN A 315 -4.31 -26.03 -37.23
C ASN A 315 -3.60 -24.67 -37.17
N LEU A 316 -2.68 -24.50 -36.22
CA LEU A 316 -1.94 -23.25 -36.02
C LEU A 316 -0.91 -22.97 -37.11
N ASN A 317 -0.39 -23.99 -37.81
CA ASN A 317 0.59 -23.80 -38.88
C ASN A 317 0.01 -23.06 -40.10
N ARG A 318 -1.32 -23.02 -40.22
CA ARG A 318 -1.99 -22.24 -41.27
C ARG A 318 -1.85 -20.74 -41.06
N TYR A 319 -1.69 -20.31 -39.81
CA TYR A 319 -1.71 -18.89 -39.43
C TYR A 319 -0.36 -18.41 -38.87
N LEU A 320 0.46 -19.32 -38.35
CA LEU A 320 1.75 -19.00 -37.74
C LEU A 320 2.89 -19.39 -38.68
N GLU A 321 3.68 -18.41 -39.12
CA GLU A 321 4.90 -18.63 -39.90
C GLU A 321 6.07 -19.06 -38.99
N LEU A 322 6.07 -20.32 -38.55
CA LEU A 322 7.05 -20.87 -37.60
C LEU A 322 8.51 -20.78 -38.11
N ASP A 323 8.71 -20.80 -39.42
CA ASP A 323 10.05 -20.76 -40.04
C ASP A 323 10.66 -19.34 -40.02
N LYS A 324 9.82 -18.31 -40.06
CA LYS A 324 10.28 -16.91 -40.10
C LYS A 324 10.42 -16.31 -38.71
N ASN A 325 9.56 -16.69 -37.77
CA ASN A 325 9.59 -16.17 -36.41
C ASN A 325 10.28 -17.15 -35.45
N ARG A 326 11.56 -16.89 -35.17
CA ARG A 326 12.42 -17.71 -34.29
C ARG A 326 11.88 -17.84 -32.85
N PHE A 327 10.97 -16.97 -32.41
CA PHE A 327 10.43 -16.97 -31.05
C PHE A 327 9.18 -17.85 -30.87
N LEU A 328 8.41 -18.11 -31.95
CA LEU A 328 7.15 -18.88 -31.86
C LEU A 328 7.39 -20.34 -31.51
N SER A 329 8.38 -20.97 -32.16
CA SER A 329 8.67 -22.40 -31.97
C SER A 329 9.13 -22.72 -30.53
N PRO A 330 10.06 -21.97 -29.91
CA PRO A 330 10.40 -22.13 -28.50
C PRO A 330 9.23 -21.87 -27.55
N ALA A 331 8.43 -20.82 -27.79
CA ALA A 331 7.29 -20.47 -26.94
C ALA A 331 6.20 -21.55 -26.95
N LEU A 332 5.81 -22.03 -28.13
CA LEU A 332 4.85 -23.14 -28.28
C LEU A 332 5.36 -24.43 -27.65
N ASN A 333 6.65 -24.72 -27.78
CA ASN A 333 7.26 -25.90 -27.15
C ASN A 333 7.23 -25.81 -25.62
N LYS A 334 7.52 -24.63 -25.07
CA LYS A 334 7.49 -24.40 -23.62
C LYS A 334 6.06 -24.54 -23.06
N ILE A 335 5.07 -23.89 -23.70
CA ILE A 335 3.65 -24.02 -23.33
C ILE A 335 3.21 -25.49 -23.36
N ARG A 336 3.62 -26.24 -24.40
CA ARG A 336 3.32 -27.67 -24.53
C ARG A 336 3.98 -28.51 -23.44
N LEU A 337 5.23 -28.22 -23.07
CA LEU A 337 5.96 -28.94 -22.04
C LEU A 337 5.35 -28.69 -20.66
N GLU A 338 4.99 -27.46 -20.34
CA GLU A 338 4.32 -27.10 -19.09
C GLU A 338 2.93 -27.75 -18.98
N ALA A 339 2.15 -27.77 -20.07
CA ALA A 339 0.88 -28.48 -20.11
C ALA A 339 1.00 -29.99 -19.88
N ARG A 340 2.03 -30.62 -20.46
CA ARG A 340 2.32 -32.03 -20.20
C ARG A 340 2.77 -32.26 -18.77
N LYS A 341 3.65 -31.41 -18.24
CA LYS A 341 4.13 -31.50 -16.85
C LYS A 341 2.97 -31.44 -15.87
N SER A 342 2.09 -30.45 -16.01
CA SER A 342 0.95 -30.28 -15.11
C SER A 342 -0.09 -31.39 -15.25
N LYS A 343 -0.31 -31.91 -16.46
CA LYS A 343 -1.17 -33.09 -16.65
C LYS A 343 -0.59 -34.33 -15.95
N ASN A 344 0.73 -34.48 -15.96
CA ASN A 344 1.42 -35.59 -15.30
C ASN A 344 1.46 -35.42 -13.77
N GLU A 345 1.65 -34.21 -13.26
CA GLU A 345 1.78 -33.91 -11.83
C GLU A 345 0.42 -33.80 -11.11
N TYR A 346 -0.58 -33.21 -11.75
CA TYR A 346 -1.87 -32.85 -11.14
C TYR A 346 -3.08 -33.56 -11.76
N GLY A 347 -2.89 -34.31 -12.85
CA GLY A 347 -3.96 -35.08 -13.52
C GLY A 347 -4.87 -34.24 -14.44
N PHE A 348 -4.69 -32.92 -14.51
CA PHE A 348 -5.43 -32.03 -15.41
C PHE A 348 -4.51 -31.02 -16.09
N ASP A 349 -4.91 -30.58 -17.28
CA ASP A 349 -4.24 -29.51 -18.02
C ASP A 349 -4.86 -28.17 -17.59
N GLN A 350 -4.04 -27.20 -17.17
CA GLN A 350 -4.51 -25.87 -16.83
C GLN A 350 -4.39 -24.91 -18.03
N LEU A 351 -4.01 -25.40 -19.20
CA LEU A 351 -4.04 -24.61 -20.43
C LEU A 351 -5.49 -24.15 -20.73
N ARG A 352 -5.68 -22.83 -20.66
CA ARG A 352 -6.88 -22.07 -20.96
C ARG A 352 -6.69 -21.29 -22.26
N VAL A 353 -7.79 -20.91 -22.89
CA VAL A 353 -7.79 -19.88 -23.94
C VAL A 353 -8.66 -18.74 -23.46
N VAL A 354 -8.11 -17.54 -23.45
CA VAL A 354 -8.78 -16.30 -23.13
C VAL A 354 -8.97 -15.49 -24.40
N VAL A 355 -10.21 -15.09 -24.61
CA VAL A 355 -10.65 -14.24 -25.71
C VAL A 355 -10.95 -12.88 -25.10
N ALA A 356 -10.20 -11.86 -25.49
CA ALA A 356 -10.39 -10.50 -24.99
C ALA A 356 -11.11 -9.64 -26.04
N PHE A 357 -12.15 -8.92 -25.59
CA PHE A 357 -12.87 -7.94 -26.40
C PHE A 357 -12.63 -6.55 -25.82
N LEU A 358 -12.11 -5.63 -26.65
CA LEU A 358 -12.00 -4.23 -26.27
C LEU A 358 -13.28 -3.49 -26.66
N HIS A 359 -13.90 -2.78 -25.72
CA HIS A 359 -15.08 -1.95 -25.95
C HIS A 359 -14.75 -0.51 -25.62
N TRP A 360 -14.97 0.39 -26.57
CA TRP A 360 -14.79 1.83 -26.39
C TRP A 360 -16.12 2.53 -26.63
N TYR A 361 -16.45 3.45 -25.73
CA TYR A 361 -17.66 4.27 -25.78
C TYR A 361 -17.23 5.74 -25.91
N ASN A 362 -17.80 6.45 -26.89
CA ASN A 362 -17.56 7.89 -27.07
C ASN A 362 -18.66 8.68 -26.36
N PHE A 363 -18.47 8.94 -25.07
CA PHE A 363 -19.46 9.61 -24.22
C PHE A 363 -19.74 11.08 -24.58
N LYS A 364 -19.03 11.68 -25.55
CA LYS A 364 -19.22 13.10 -25.91
C LYS A 364 -20.18 13.35 -27.07
N GLU A 365 -20.31 12.40 -27.99
CA GLU A 365 -21.08 12.61 -29.24
C GLU A 365 -22.32 11.71 -29.31
N SER A 366 -22.26 10.48 -28.77
CA SER A 366 -23.38 9.53 -28.74
C SER A 366 -23.19 8.51 -27.61
N GLU A 367 -23.95 8.58 -26.51
CA GLU A 367 -23.83 7.62 -25.39
C GLU A 367 -24.17 6.16 -25.80
N ASP A 368 -25.03 5.98 -26.80
CA ASP A 368 -25.50 4.67 -27.26
C ASP A 368 -24.69 4.07 -28.43
N GLU A 369 -23.76 4.83 -29.01
CA GLU A 369 -23.04 4.36 -30.20
C GLU A 369 -21.78 3.58 -29.83
N ARG A 370 -21.89 2.26 -29.89
CA ARG A 370 -20.79 1.33 -29.64
C ARG A 370 -19.79 1.35 -30.79
N ILE A 371 -18.65 2.01 -30.60
CA ILE A 371 -17.51 1.91 -31.53
C ILE A 371 -16.77 0.59 -31.25
N SER A 372 -17.21 -0.50 -31.89
CA SER A 372 -16.47 -1.77 -31.85
C SER A 372 -15.35 -1.76 -32.88
N ARG A 373 -14.10 -1.49 -32.47
CA ARG A 373 -12.94 -1.86 -33.29
C ARG A 373 -12.59 -3.31 -33.00
N ARG A 374 -12.69 -4.18 -34.02
CA ARG A 374 -12.34 -5.61 -33.94
C ARG A 374 -10.81 -5.77 -33.92
N CYS A 375 -10.19 -5.54 -32.78
CA CYS A 375 -8.86 -6.07 -32.47
C CYS A 375 -9.04 -7.08 -31.34
N TYR A 376 -8.88 -8.36 -31.64
CA TYR A 376 -9.16 -9.44 -30.70
C TYR A 376 -7.88 -10.21 -30.41
N TYR A 377 -7.39 -10.14 -29.18
CA TYR A 377 -6.29 -10.95 -28.65
C TYR A 377 -6.80 -12.37 -28.35
N TYR A 378 -6.10 -13.39 -28.84
CA TYR A 378 -6.24 -14.77 -28.38
C TYR A 378 -5.05 -15.12 -27.51
N GLN A 379 -5.29 -15.35 -26.23
CA GLN A 379 -4.26 -15.64 -25.26
C GLN A 379 -4.48 -17.05 -24.71
N PHE A 380 -3.54 -17.97 -24.95
CA PHE A 380 -3.52 -19.21 -24.17
C PHE A 380 -2.97 -18.88 -22.78
N LEU A 381 -3.74 -19.19 -21.73
CA LEU A 381 -3.48 -18.88 -20.32
C LEU A 381 -3.30 -20.16 -19.51
N TRP A 382 -2.70 -20.07 -18.32
CA TRP A 382 -2.71 -21.10 -17.28
C TRP A 382 -3.64 -20.66 -16.16
#